data_AF-A0A0V8GDA5-F1
#
_entry.id   AF-A0A0V8GDA5-F1
#
_cell.length_a   1.000
_cell.length_b   1.000
_cell.length_c   1.000
_cell.angle_alpha   90.00
_cell.angle_beta   90.00
_cell.angle_gamma   90.00
#
_symmetry.space_group_name_H-M   'P 1'
#
loop_
_entity.id
_entity.type
_entity.pdbx_description
1 polymer ?
#
loop_
_entity_poly.entity_id
_entity_poly.type
_entity_poly.pdbx_seq_one_letter_code
_entity_poly.pdbx_strand_id
1 'polypeptide(L)'
;MKKTFLLIGCICLVILIGIRIFQPSDEENRTSIWHDGDLVARQVGASMMNTVAVRQLAEQLPFSSELKQVDVEGESLRLVYEVTGKERQAWIGTDTGTLQVNQDFLKARLSKVLMHHTLVLFSTIPDLTNLEIYYTDPYSGADFTMDRKTFDAYTPTDIERATSSSRRFNRVVIDGYVLDASRRNTFFERFASRLRIQTN
;
A
#
# COMPACT_ATOMS: atom_id res chain seq x y z
N MET A 1 -32.44 46.92 -26.08
CA MET A 1 -31.60 45.70 -26.14
C MET A 1 -30.33 45.77 -25.26
N LYS A 2 -30.32 46.51 -24.12
CA LYS A 2 -29.15 46.60 -23.21
C LYS A 2 -29.29 45.83 -21.89
N LYS A 3 -30.52 45.49 -21.48
CA LYS A 3 -30.79 44.85 -20.17
C LYS A 3 -30.67 43.31 -20.18
N THR A 4 -30.84 42.68 -21.33
CA THR A 4 -30.74 41.21 -21.48
C THR A 4 -29.29 40.71 -21.49
N PHE A 5 -28.34 41.48 -22.03
CA PHE A 5 -26.92 41.11 -22.00
C PHE A 5 -26.30 41.14 -20.59
N LEU A 6 -26.82 41.98 -19.69
CA LEU A 6 -26.31 42.08 -18.32
C LEU A 6 -26.66 40.84 -17.48
N LEU A 7 -27.84 40.26 -17.74
CA LEU A 7 -28.34 39.07 -17.02
C LEU A 7 -27.59 37.80 -17.41
N ILE A 8 -27.20 37.66 -18.68
CA ILE A 8 -26.40 36.52 -19.15
C ILE A 8 -24.97 36.59 -18.59
N GLY A 9 -24.38 37.79 -18.50
CA GLY A 9 -23.06 37.99 -17.92
C GLY A 9 -22.96 37.58 -16.44
N CYS A 10 -24.00 37.87 -15.64
CA CYS A 10 -24.03 37.49 -14.23
C CYS A 10 -24.18 35.97 -14.02
N ILE A 11 -24.93 35.27 -14.88
CA ILE A 11 -25.08 33.81 -14.80
C ILE A 11 -23.77 33.12 -15.18
N CYS A 12 -23.07 33.59 -16.21
CA CYS A 12 -21.76 33.05 -16.58
C CYS A 12 -20.69 33.29 -15.51
N LEU A 13 -20.73 34.43 -14.80
CA LEU A 13 -19.79 34.72 -13.71
C LEU A 13 -20.02 33.82 -12.48
N VAL A 14 -21.28 33.54 -12.13
CA VAL A 14 -21.64 32.64 -11.03
C VAL A 14 -21.25 31.20 -11.34
N ILE A 15 -21.39 30.76 -12.60
CA ILE A 15 -20.96 29.42 -13.03
C ILE A 15 -19.42 29.31 -13.05
N LEU A 16 -18.69 30.33 -13.49
CA LEU A 16 -17.22 30.34 -13.49
C LEU A 16 -16.60 30.37 -12.09
N ILE A 17 -17.24 31.07 -11.13
CA ILE A 17 -16.80 31.06 -9.72
C ILE A 17 -17.18 29.72 -9.07
N GLY A 18 -18.35 29.16 -9.37
CA GLY A 18 -18.76 27.84 -8.89
C GLY A 18 -17.84 26.71 -9.37
N ILE A 19 -17.37 26.75 -10.63
CA ILE A 19 -16.45 25.74 -11.18
C ILE A 19 -15.05 25.84 -10.56
N ARG A 20 -14.59 27.02 -10.13
CA ARG A 20 -13.31 27.14 -9.39
C ARG A 20 -13.40 26.72 -7.93
N ILE A 21 -14.58 26.78 -7.32
CA ILE A 21 -14.81 26.28 -5.94
C ILE A 21 -15.05 24.77 -5.94
N PHE A 22 -15.49 24.21 -7.07
CA PHE A 22 -15.63 22.78 -7.36
C PHE A 22 -14.54 22.25 -8.29
N GLN A 23 -13.38 22.89 -8.37
CA GLN A 23 -12.18 22.10 -8.62
C GLN A 23 -12.00 21.28 -7.35
N PRO A 24 -12.13 19.94 -7.38
CA PRO A 24 -11.53 19.15 -6.32
C PRO A 24 -10.10 19.67 -6.23
N SER A 25 -9.77 20.20 -5.05
CA SER A 25 -8.43 20.69 -4.78
C SER A 25 -7.45 19.68 -5.34
N ASP A 26 -6.45 20.12 -6.11
CA ASP A 26 -5.27 19.32 -6.44
C ASP A 26 -4.52 18.81 -5.18
N GLU A 27 -5.06 19.03 -3.98
CA GLU A 27 -4.73 18.39 -2.71
C GLU A 27 -5.33 16.98 -2.52
N GLU A 28 -6.25 16.49 -3.37
CA GLU A 28 -6.64 15.07 -3.37
C GLU A 28 -5.46 14.16 -3.82
N ASN A 29 -4.43 14.76 -4.43
CA ASN A 29 -3.16 14.12 -4.75
C ASN A 29 -2.14 14.08 -3.60
N ARG A 30 -2.53 14.52 -2.39
CA ARG A 30 -1.91 14.00 -1.16
C ARG A 30 -2.61 12.69 -0.79
N THR A 31 -2.50 11.72 -1.69
CA THR A 31 -2.72 10.30 -1.38
C THR A 31 -2.09 10.02 -0.03
N SER A 32 -2.87 9.46 0.91
CA SER A 32 -2.48 9.14 2.28
C SER A 32 -1.00 8.77 2.38
N ILE A 33 -0.20 9.58 3.06
CA ILE A 33 1.18 9.21 3.35
C ILE A 33 1.12 8.39 4.64
N TRP A 34 1.31 7.08 4.54
CA TRP A 34 1.12 6.18 5.67
C TRP A 34 2.36 6.24 6.54
N HIS A 35 2.28 6.98 7.65
CA HIS A 35 3.39 7.12 8.57
C HIS A 35 3.09 6.36 9.85
N ASP A 36 3.62 5.14 9.93
CA ASP A 36 3.41 4.19 11.01
C ASP A 36 4.68 3.96 11.85
N GLY A 37 5.74 4.75 11.63
CA GLY A 37 7.01 4.57 12.32
C GLY A 37 6.90 4.50 13.86
N ASP A 38 5.94 5.19 14.49
CA ASP A 38 5.70 5.10 15.93
C ASP A 38 5.10 3.76 16.35
N LEU A 39 4.21 3.20 15.52
CA LEU A 39 3.70 1.85 15.70
C LEU A 39 4.84 0.84 15.53
N VAL A 40 5.61 0.97 14.46
CA VAL A 40 6.75 0.08 14.15
C VAL A 40 7.78 0.09 15.27
N ALA A 41 8.29 1.27 15.67
CA ALA A 41 9.34 1.39 16.67
C ALA A 41 8.95 0.77 18.03
N ARG A 42 7.65 0.76 18.38
CA ARG A 42 7.15 0.09 19.60
C ARG A 42 7.11 -1.42 19.51
N GLN A 43 6.97 -1.95 18.30
CA GLN A 43 6.80 -3.37 18.03
C GLN A 43 8.10 -4.04 17.57
N VAL A 44 9.18 -3.28 17.32
CA VAL A 44 10.48 -3.87 16.95
C VAL A 44 10.92 -4.87 18.00
N GLY A 45 11.23 -6.09 17.56
CA GLY A 45 11.58 -7.20 18.43
C GLY A 45 10.38 -8.01 18.91
N ALA A 46 9.17 -7.74 18.42
CA ALA A 46 8.01 -8.60 18.62
C ALA A 46 8.32 -10.02 18.13
N SER A 47 7.78 -11.01 18.84
CA SER A 47 7.97 -12.43 18.51
C SER A 47 6.70 -13.01 17.91
N MET A 48 6.87 -13.89 16.92
CA MET A 48 5.83 -14.73 16.35
C MET A 48 5.11 -15.61 17.40
N MET A 49 5.73 -15.90 18.53
CA MET A 49 5.08 -16.58 19.66
C MET A 49 3.92 -15.78 20.26
N ASN A 50 3.94 -14.44 20.15
CA ASN A 50 2.83 -13.59 20.57
C ASN A 50 1.88 -13.35 19.40
N THR A 51 1.14 -14.39 19.04
CA THR A 51 0.23 -14.39 17.87
C THR A 51 -0.82 -13.28 17.96
N VAL A 52 -1.27 -12.92 19.17
CA VAL A 52 -2.21 -11.81 19.40
C VAL A 52 -1.58 -10.47 19.02
N ALA A 53 -0.36 -10.20 19.46
CA ALA A 53 0.33 -8.95 19.12
C ALA A 53 0.67 -8.88 17.62
N VAL A 54 1.09 -9.98 17.01
CA VAL A 54 1.34 -10.06 15.56
C VAL A 54 0.07 -9.74 14.77
N ARG A 55 -1.06 -10.34 15.17
CA ARG A 55 -2.36 -10.06 14.54
C ARG A 55 -2.75 -8.59 14.71
N GLN A 56 -2.66 -8.06 15.93
CA GLN A 56 -2.98 -6.65 16.20
C GLN A 56 -2.09 -5.69 15.40
N LEU A 57 -0.80 -6.00 15.26
CA LEU A 57 0.10 -5.23 14.42
C LEU A 57 -0.39 -5.23 12.97
N ALA A 58 -0.63 -6.40 12.39
CA ALA A 58 -1.12 -6.52 11.01
C ALA A 58 -2.45 -5.76 10.78
N GLU A 59 -3.37 -5.82 11.74
CA GLU A 59 -4.66 -5.10 11.69
C GLU A 59 -4.54 -3.59 11.91
N GLN A 60 -3.46 -3.12 12.54
CA GLN A 60 -3.17 -1.69 12.72
C GLN A 60 -2.42 -1.08 11.54
N LEU A 61 -1.86 -1.91 10.65
CA LEU A 61 -1.25 -1.41 9.42
C LEU A 61 -2.30 -0.81 8.49
N PRO A 62 -1.90 0.14 7.64
CA PRO A 62 -2.76 0.68 6.58
C PRO A 62 -3.44 -0.43 5.75
N PHE A 63 -4.68 -0.18 5.30
CA PHE A 63 -5.51 -1.10 4.50
C PHE A 63 -6.03 -2.32 5.22
N SER A 64 -6.12 -2.25 6.53
CA SER A 64 -6.79 -3.27 7.33
C SER A 64 -8.30 -3.36 7.09
N SER A 65 -8.93 -2.34 6.49
CA SER A 65 -10.36 -2.38 6.12
C SER A 65 -10.72 -3.52 5.16
N GLU A 66 -9.80 -3.90 4.27
CA GLU A 66 -9.97 -4.97 3.29
C GLU A 66 -9.25 -6.26 3.70
N LEU A 67 -8.51 -6.24 4.82
CA LEU A 67 -7.88 -7.42 5.40
C LEU A 67 -8.96 -8.30 6.03
N LYS A 68 -9.20 -9.46 5.44
CA LYS A 68 -10.21 -10.43 5.90
C LYS A 68 -9.68 -11.41 6.91
N GLN A 69 -8.40 -11.77 6.78
CA GLN A 69 -7.83 -12.83 7.58
C GLN A 69 -6.36 -12.58 7.86
N VAL A 70 -5.97 -12.91 9.09
CA VAL A 70 -4.59 -12.92 9.58
C VAL A 70 -4.33 -14.25 10.27
N ASP A 71 -3.53 -15.10 9.63
CA ASP A 71 -3.16 -16.41 10.16
C ASP A 71 -1.70 -16.42 10.58
N VAL A 72 -1.47 -16.86 11.82
CA VAL A 72 -0.14 -16.97 12.40
C VAL A 72 0.10 -18.44 12.68
N GLU A 73 1.05 -19.04 11.98
CA GLU A 73 1.38 -20.47 12.06
C GLU A 73 2.88 -20.64 12.26
N GLY A 74 3.30 -20.87 13.51
CA GLY A 74 4.71 -20.93 13.87
C GLY A 74 5.42 -19.64 13.50
N GLU A 75 6.42 -19.72 12.62
CA GLU A 75 7.20 -18.59 12.09
C GLU A 75 6.64 -18.04 10.76
N SER A 76 5.40 -18.40 10.40
CA SER A 76 4.78 -17.97 9.15
C SER A 76 3.57 -17.07 9.43
N LEU A 77 3.43 -16.01 8.62
CA LEU A 77 2.32 -15.07 8.67
C LEU A 77 1.62 -15.03 7.30
N ARG A 78 0.31 -15.26 7.30
CA ARG A 78 -0.53 -15.12 6.11
C ARG A 78 -1.53 -13.99 6.29
N LEU A 79 -1.58 -13.10 5.30
CA LEU A 79 -2.55 -12.02 5.19
C LEU A 79 -3.45 -12.26 3.99
N VAL A 80 -4.77 -12.14 4.16
CA VAL A 80 -5.74 -12.31 3.08
C VAL A 80 -6.56 -11.03 2.91
N TYR A 81 -6.50 -10.45 1.73
CA TYR A 81 -7.29 -9.31 1.31
C TYR A 81 -8.35 -9.76 0.29
N GLU A 82 -9.58 -9.30 0.48
CA GLU A 82 -10.68 -9.56 -0.44
C GLU A 82 -11.35 -8.25 -0.83
N VAL A 83 -11.36 -7.95 -2.13
CA VAL A 83 -11.83 -6.68 -2.67
C VAL A 83 -12.92 -6.93 -3.69
N THR A 84 -14.00 -6.14 -3.61
CA THR A 84 -15.13 -6.25 -4.54
C THR A 84 -14.92 -5.35 -5.76
N GLY A 85 -15.59 -5.65 -6.89
CA GLY A 85 -15.37 -4.97 -8.18
C GLY A 85 -15.44 -3.43 -8.16
N LYS A 86 -16.18 -2.83 -7.22
CA LYS A 86 -16.25 -1.35 -7.08
C LYS A 86 -14.96 -0.73 -6.53
N GLU A 87 -14.18 -1.49 -5.76
CA GLU A 87 -12.94 -1.04 -5.15
C GLU A 87 -11.69 -1.48 -5.95
N ARG A 88 -11.87 -2.35 -6.96
CA ARG A 88 -10.81 -2.87 -7.82
C ARG A 88 -9.98 -1.75 -8.46
N GLN A 89 -10.63 -0.70 -8.98
CA GLN A 89 -9.93 0.43 -9.59
C GLN A 89 -8.98 1.12 -8.59
N ALA A 90 -9.37 1.24 -7.32
CA ALA A 90 -8.52 1.83 -6.29
C ALA A 90 -7.31 0.95 -5.96
N TRP A 91 -7.47 -0.37 -6.04
CA TRP A 91 -6.43 -1.35 -5.72
C TRP A 91 -5.41 -1.54 -6.86
N ILE A 92 -5.89 -1.71 -8.09
CA ILE A 92 -5.08 -2.13 -9.23
C ILE A 92 -5.20 -1.21 -10.45
N GLY A 93 -6.05 -0.18 -10.42
CA GLY A 93 -6.18 0.84 -11.47
C GLY A 93 -7.24 0.57 -12.55
N THR A 94 -7.79 -0.64 -12.62
CA THR A 94 -8.81 -1.05 -13.61
C THR A 94 -9.97 -1.77 -12.92
N ASP A 95 -11.20 -1.55 -13.39
CA ASP A 95 -12.42 -2.20 -12.89
C ASP A 95 -12.79 -3.48 -13.66
N THR A 96 -12.31 -3.60 -14.90
CA THR A 96 -12.78 -4.58 -15.90
C THR A 96 -11.64 -5.37 -16.55
N GLY A 97 -10.37 -4.99 -16.35
CA GLY A 97 -9.21 -5.65 -16.93
C GLY A 97 -8.59 -6.71 -16.02
N THR A 98 -7.85 -7.67 -16.58
CA THR A 98 -7.06 -8.65 -15.81
C THR A 98 -5.88 -7.97 -15.11
N LEU A 99 -5.53 -8.47 -13.92
CA LEU A 99 -4.34 -7.99 -13.20
C LEU A 99 -3.07 -8.37 -13.98
N GLN A 100 -2.10 -7.45 -14.07
CA GLN A 100 -0.84 -7.67 -14.77
C GLN A 100 0.32 -6.98 -14.04
N VAL A 101 1.51 -7.57 -14.10
CA VAL A 101 2.75 -6.93 -13.60
C VAL A 101 3.27 -5.95 -14.66
N ASN A 102 2.99 -4.65 -14.48
CA ASN A 102 3.46 -3.59 -15.37
C ASN A 102 3.74 -2.29 -14.61
N GLN A 103 4.05 -1.20 -15.32
CA GLN A 103 4.33 0.10 -14.71
C GLN A 103 3.14 0.71 -13.95
N ASP A 104 1.91 0.35 -14.33
CA ASP A 104 0.72 0.82 -13.64
C ASP A 104 0.50 0.05 -12.33
N PHE A 105 0.81 -1.25 -12.31
CA PHE A 105 0.81 -2.05 -11.08
C PHE A 105 1.73 -1.45 -10.01
N LEU A 106 2.92 -0.99 -10.41
CA LEU A 106 3.89 -0.30 -9.55
C LEU A 106 3.35 0.97 -8.88
N LYS A 107 2.38 1.64 -9.51
CA LYS A 107 1.72 2.84 -8.99
C LYS A 107 0.45 2.48 -8.21
N ALA A 108 -0.08 1.29 -8.44
CA ALA A 108 -1.30 0.80 -7.84
C ALA A 108 -1.16 0.62 -6.32
N ARG A 109 -2.28 0.73 -5.62
CA ARG A 109 -2.34 0.57 -4.17
C ARG A 109 -1.92 -0.83 -3.74
N LEU A 110 -2.29 -1.88 -4.49
CA LEU A 110 -1.91 -3.27 -4.20
C LEU A 110 -0.39 -3.43 -4.10
N SER A 111 0.38 -2.94 -5.07
CA SER A 111 1.85 -3.00 -5.01
C SER A 111 2.40 -2.27 -3.79
N LYS A 112 1.82 -1.14 -3.40
CA LYS A 112 2.23 -0.38 -2.22
C LYS A 112 1.90 -1.15 -0.93
N VAL A 113 0.74 -1.78 -0.83
CA VAL A 113 0.35 -2.61 0.33
C VAL A 113 1.33 -3.76 0.48
N LEU A 114 1.59 -4.51 -0.59
CA LEU A 114 2.50 -5.66 -0.58
C LEU A 114 3.91 -5.25 -0.15
N MET A 115 4.45 -4.18 -0.73
CA MET A 115 5.77 -3.66 -0.35
C MET A 115 5.82 -3.16 1.10
N HIS A 116 4.81 -2.38 1.51
CA HIS A 116 4.71 -1.85 2.86
C HIS A 116 4.68 -2.95 3.92
N HIS A 117 3.79 -3.92 3.76
CA HIS A 117 3.62 -5.00 4.73
C HIS A 117 4.87 -5.87 4.79
N THR A 118 5.46 -6.18 3.63
CA THR A 118 6.73 -6.90 3.58
C THR A 118 7.83 -6.18 4.38
N LEU A 119 8.04 -4.89 4.10
CA LEU A 119 9.09 -4.12 4.76
C LEU A 119 8.83 -3.99 6.27
N VAL A 120 7.61 -3.64 6.67
CA VAL A 120 7.25 -3.44 8.07
C VAL A 120 7.35 -4.75 8.85
N LEU A 121 6.70 -5.83 8.38
CA LEU A 121 6.58 -7.06 9.16
C LEU A 121 7.94 -7.74 9.35
N PHE A 122 8.74 -7.86 8.29
CA PHE A 122 10.08 -8.42 8.42
C PHE A 122 11.03 -7.54 9.25
N SER A 123 10.90 -6.21 9.18
CA SER A 123 11.72 -5.31 9.99
C SER A 123 11.35 -5.30 11.48
N THR A 124 10.11 -5.68 11.80
CA THR A 124 9.54 -5.55 13.15
C THR A 124 9.61 -6.86 13.93
N ILE A 125 9.40 -7.99 13.26
CA ILE A 125 9.28 -9.31 13.88
C ILE A 125 10.49 -10.16 13.47
N PRO A 126 11.54 -10.33 14.29
CA PRO A 126 12.78 -10.99 13.87
C PRO A 126 12.65 -12.48 13.54
N ASP A 127 11.74 -13.19 14.20
CA ASP A 127 11.47 -14.62 14.03
C ASP A 127 10.38 -14.92 12.98
N LEU A 128 9.92 -13.91 12.23
CA LEU A 128 9.12 -14.13 11.02
C LEU A 128 10.01 -14.73 9.92
N THR A 129 9.72 -15.97 9.52
CA THR A 129 10.47 -16.70 8.49
C THR A 129 9.77 -16.68 7.14
N ASN A 130 8.43 -16.76 7.09
CA ASN A 130 7.67 -16.71 5.85
C ASN A 130 6.51 -15.71 5.94
N LEU A 131 6.35 -14.90 4.90
CA LEU A 131 5.23 -13.99 4.72
C LEU A 131 4.48 -14.37 3.43
N GLU A 132 3.17 -14.56 3.57
CA GLU A 132 2.27 -14.79 2.46
C GLU A 132 1.20 -13.70 2.45
N ILE A 133 0.96 -13.09 1.29
CA ILE A 133 -0.11 -12.12 1.11
C ILE A 133 -0.95 -12.55 -0.09
N TYR A 134 -2.22 -12.78 0.16
CA TYR A 134 -3.22 -13.15 -0.82
C TYR A 134 -4.15 -11.97 -1.07
N TYR A 135 -4.37 -11.69 -2.34
CA TYR A 135 -5.36 -10.73 -2.80
C TYR A 135 -6.30 -11.45 -3.76
N THR A 136 -7.60 -11.35 -3.52
CA THR A 136 -8.60 -11.87 -4.44
C THR A 136 -9.71 -10.86 -4.71
N ASP A 137 -10.19 -10.88 -5.93
CA ASP A 137 -11.34 -10.10 -6.39
C ASP A 137 -12.18 -10.94 -7.38
N PRO A 138 -13.32 -10.45 -7.89
CA PRO A 138 -14.18 -11.24 -8.78
C PRO A 138 -13.58 -11.66 -10.13
N TYR A 139 -12.45 -11.11 -10.57
CA TYR A 139 -11.89 -11.38 -11.91
C TYR A 139 -10.45 -11.93 -11.88
N SER A 140 -9.71 -11.76 -10.79
CA SER A 140 -8.32 -12.19 -10.66
C SER A 140 -7.89 -12.37 -9.20
N GLY A 141 -6.85 -13.17 -9.01
CA GLY A 141 -6.12 -13.32 -7.76
C GLY A 141 -4.65 -12.94 -7.89
N ALA A 142 -4.03 -12.58 -6.77
CA ALA A 142 -2.60 -12.44 -6.65
C ALA A 142 -2.09 -13.09 -5.36
N ASP A 143 -1.06 -13.92 -5.52
CA ASP A 143 -0.33 -14.53 -4.42
C ASP A 143 1.07 -13.93 -4.36
N PHE A 144 1.44 -13.40 -3.22
CA PHE A 144 2.77 -12.93 -2.94
C PHE A 144 3.38 -13.75 -1.80
N THR A 145 4.60 -14.24 -2.02
CA THR A 145 5.30 -15.05 -1.02
C THR A 145 6.73 -14.56 -0.84
N MET A 146 7.18 -14.40 0.39
CA MET A 146 8.54 -13.97 0.69
C MET A 146 9.06 -14.70 1.93
N ASP A 147 10.30 -15.16 1.85
CA ASP A 147 11.01 -15.74 3.01
C ASP A 147 12.06 -14.76 3.54
N ARG A 148 12.40 -14.90 4.83
CA ARG A 148 13.39 -14.08 5.54
C ARG A 148 14.73 -14.05 4.80
N LYS A 149 15.23 -15.20 4.38
CA LYS A 149 16.55 -15.31 3.75
C LYS A 149 16.60 -14.48 2.47
N THR A 150 15.55 -14.54 1.67
CA THR A 150 15.41 -13.75 0.45
C THR A 150 15.31 -12.28 0.83
N PHE A 151 14.43 -11.92 1.77
CA PHE A 151 14.29 -10.55 2.27
C PHE A 151 15.62 -9.93 2.70
N ASP A 152 16.37 -10.58 3.57
CA ASP A 152 17.65 -10.08 4.09
C ASP A 152 18.70 -9.94 2.97
N ALA A 153 18.71 -10.87 2.00
CA ALA A 153 19.68 -10.85 0.90
C ALA A 153 19.53 -9.64 -0.04
N TYR A 154 18.35 -9.01 -0.09
CA TYR A 154 18.12 -7.84 -0.94
C TYR A 154 17.75 -6.57 -0.18
N THR A 155 17.53 -6.63 1.14
CA THR A 155 17.16 -5.45 1.93
C THR A 155 18.34 -4.49 2.02
N PRO A 156 18.18 -3.23 1.59
CA PRO A 156 19.24 -2.25 1.70
C PRO A 156 19.60 -1.93 3.15
N THR A 157 20.89 -1.74 3.43
CA THR A 157 21.42 -1.48 4.78
C THR A 157 20.85 -0.21 5.44
N ASP A 158 20.35 0.76 4.66
CA ASP A 158 19.69 1.94 5.22
C ASP A 158 18.32 1.63 5.84
N ILE A 159 17.58 0.64 5.31
CA ILE A 159 16.34 0.11 5.89
C ILE A 159 16.64 -0.59 7.22
N GLU A 160 17.64 -1.48 7.27
CA GLU A 160 18.02 -2.21 8.49
C GLU A 160 18.31 -1.26 9.66
N ARG A 161 18.94 -0.11 9.37
CA ARG A 161 19.29 0.93 10.36
C ARG A 161 18.15 1.88 10.69
N ALA A 162 17.01 1.81 10.00
CA ALA A 162 15.89 2.73 10.14
C ALA A 162 14.93 2.36 11.27
N THR A 163 14.90 1.08 11.67
CA THR A 163 13.94 0.49 12.62
C THR A 163 14.05 1.04 14.04
N SER A 164 15.19 1.63 14.41
CA SER A 164 15.42 2.19 15.76
C SER A 164 14.77 3.57 16.00
N SER A 165 14.14 4.18 14.99
CA SER A 165 13.53 5.50 15.12
C SER A 165 12.33 5.66 14.20
N SER A 166 11.16 6.00 14.76
CA SER A 166 9.93 6.26 14.01
C SER A 166 10.12 7.21 12.83
N ARG A 167 10.80 8.34 13.09
CA ARG A 167 11.07 9.35 12.06
C ARG A 167 11.97 8.80 10.95
N ARG A 168 12.99 8.01 11.32
CA ARG A 168 13.91 7.42 10.36
C ARG A 168 13.22 6.32 9.55
N PHE A 169 12.41 5.49 10.20
CA PHE A 169 11.58 4.48 9.56
C PHE A 169 10.68 5.09 8.49
N ASN A 170 9.85 6.07 8.86
CA ASN A 170 8.96 6.75 7.92
C ASN A 170 9.71 7.34 6.72
N ARG A 171 10.79 8.09 6.99
CA ARG A 171 11.56 8.75 5.92
C ARG A 171 12.31 7.77 5.00
N VAL A 172 12.90 6.72 5.56
CA VAL A 172 13.75 5.81 4.78
C VAL A 172 12.89 4.73 4.13
N VAL A 173 12.04 4.06 4.90
CA VAL A 173 11.29 2.88 4.46
C VAL A 173 10.05 3.30 3.68
N ILE A 174 9.20 4.14 4.24
CA ILE A 174 7.95 4.52 3.57
C ILE A 174 8.23 5.50 2.44
N ASP A 175 8.77 6.68 2.75
CA ASP A 175 8.98 7.71 1.73
C ASP A 175 10.01 7.24 0.69
N GLY A 176 11.06 6.56 1.15
CA GLY A 176 12.16 6.14 0.30
C GLY A 176 11.92 4.85 -0.48
N TYR A 177 11.22 3.85 0.04
CA TYR A 177 11.05 2.57 -0.67
C TYR A 177 9.61 2.26 -1.05
N VAL A 178 8.61 2.79 -0.35
CA VAL A 178 7.19 2.60 -0.72
C VAL A 178 6.70 3.72 -1.65
N LEU A 179 7.10 4.98 -1.44
CA LEU A 179 6.52 6.14 -2.15
C LEU A 179 7.43 6.75 -3.23
N ASP A 180 8.76 6.68 -3.09
CA ASP A 180 9.68 7.10 -4.15
C ASP A 180 9.68 6.10 -5.32
N ALA A 181 9.33 6.58 -6.51
CA ALA A 181 9.19 5.73 -7.69
C ALA A 181 10.51 5.12 -8.18
N SER A 182 11.62 5.86 -8.06
CA SER A 182 12.93 5.42 -8.57
C SER A 182 13.46 4.25 -7.73
N ARG A 183 13.39 4.40 -6.40
CA ARG A 183 13.80 3.36 -5.45
C ARG A 183 12.82 2.18 -5.42
N ARG A 184 11.51 2.44 -5.56
CA ARG A 184 10.50 1.38 -5.73
C ARG A 184 10.86 0.45 -6.87
N ASN A 185 11.21 0.98 -8.04
CA ASN A 185 11.46 0.16 -9.22
C ASN A 185 12.57 -0.88 -8.98
N THR A 186 13.63 -0.49 -8.28
CA THR A 186 14.75 -1.40 -7.94
C THR A 186 14.30 -2.53 -7.02
N PHE A 187 13.44 -2.23 -6.03
CA PHE A 187 12.87 -3.24 -5.14
C PHE A 187 11.83 -4.11 -5.86
N PHE A 188 11.06 -3.48 -6.74
CA PHE A 188 9.94 -4.09 -7.45
C PHE A 188 10.37 -5.19 -8.40
N GLU A 189 11.48 -5.05 -9.12
CA GLU A 189 11.98 -6.12 -10.00
C GLU A 189 12.21 -7.43 -9.24
N ARG A 190 12.71 -7.34 -8.01
CA ARG A 190 12.98 -8.50 -7.15
C ARG A 190 11.70 -9.06 -6.55
N PHE A 191 10.83 -8.16 -6.09
CA PHE A 191 9.49 -8.46 -5.60
C PHE A 191 8.60 -9.14 -6.67
N ALA A 192 8.66 -8.68 -7.92
CA ALA A 192 7.84 -9.17 -9.03
C ALA A 192 8.09 -10.65 -9.32
N SER A 193 9.32 -11.14 -9.10
CA SER A 193 9.66 -12.57 -9.24
C SER A 193 8.90 -13.48 -8.25
N ARG A 194 8.36 -12.91 -7.17
CA ARG A 194 7.64 -13.59 -6.10
C ARG A 194 6.12 -13.41 -6.17
N LEU A 195 5.66 -12.54 -7.06
CA LEU A 195 4.24 -12.29 -7.29
C LEU A 195 3.73 -13.27 -8.35
N ARG A 196 2.63 -13.97 -8.05
CA ARG A 196 1.91 -14.82 -9.00
C ARG A 196 0.53 -14.24 -9.20
N ILE A 197 0.15 -14.00 -10.44
CA ILE A 197 -1.18 -13.50 -10.79
C ILE A 197 -1.96 -14.61 -11.47
N GLN A 198 -3.20 -14.79 -11.03
CA GLN A 198 -4.11 -15.79 -11.55
C GLN A 198 -5.39 -15.09 -12.04
N THR A 199 -5.99 -15.64 -13.09
CA THR A 199 -7.31 -15.22 -13.57
C THR A 199 -8.36 -16.18 -13.03
N ASN A 200 -9.47 -15.63 -12.54
CA ASN A 200 -10.58 -16.42 -12.01
C ASN A 200 -11.52 -16.93 -13.11
#